data_AF-A0ABD3P1F8-F1
#
_entry.id   AF-A0ABD3P1F8-F1
#
_cell.length_a   1.000
_cell.length_b   1.000
_cell.length_c   1.000
_cell.angle_alpha   90.00
_cell.angle_beta   90.00
_cell.angle_gamma   90.00
#
_symmetry.space_group_name_H-M   'P 1'
#
loop_
_entity.id
_entity.type
_entity.pdbx_description
1 polymer ?
#
loop_
_entity_poly.entity_id
_entity_poly.type
_entity_poly.pdbx_seq_one_letter_code
_entity_poly.pdbx_strand_id
1 'polypeptide(L)'
;MDMASQVFESKLSDDEVYIGEEIGDGGLCEATLEDAGLFKSGTPVANGSYFVPQGVAVEQLKNYNGHKKLKDDCPEDVQKLLAHKGLFNVYDQFVQEIFDTKETRGFLGKWKDAQFLSVLDQFRDDFAEKGVKVVLCKRKSANGTYRWLEFIDLEALKGQYVSQFDVSNFSGQIIKTVYSKLQFPNGVAVEELKHWKGRKKLKENIPIYVRKMMEKKNLMNEYEQMVDHVIESGVGSNWKCWDLEKLKGILEVYKPIFHAKGVDIFVCHKEEYVSHGQYGGHMEYFRWIEYVDRSEQPSYCPQRSADLKKECIIL
;
A
#
# COMPACT_ATOMS: atom_id res chain seq x y z
N MET A 1 -8.48 1.21 -45.95
CA MET A 1 -8.08 2.41 -45.19
C MET A 1 -7.94 1.92 -43.76
N ASP A 2 -6.81 1.25 -43.49
CA ASP A 2 -6.54 0.56 -42.23
C ASP A 2 -5.90 1.52 -41.23
N MET A 3 -6.54 1.71 -40.08
CA MET A 3 -5.94 2.41 -38.95
C MET A 3 -5.27 1.39 -38.04
N ALA A 4 -3.95 1.29 -38.17
CA ALA A 4 -3.10 0.55 -37.25
C ALA A 4 -3.08 1.26 -35.88
N SER A 5 -3.57 0.56 -34.86
CA SER A 5 -3.46 0.96 -33.46
C SER A 5 -2.01 0.77 -32.99
N GLN A 6 -1.29 1.86 -32.72
CA GLN A 6 0.01 1.81 -32.08
C GLN A 6 -0.16 1.72 -30.56
N VAL A 7 0.17 0.56 -30.00
CA VAL A 7 0.31 0.35 -28.57
C VAL A 7 1.66 0.91 -28.14
N PHE A 8 1.65 1.93 -27.28
CA PHE A 8 2.86 2.48 -26.66
C PHE A 8 3.22 1.62 -25.43
N GLU A 9 4.24 0.78 -25.55
CA GLU A 9 4.89 0.14 -24.40
C GLU A 9 5.81 1.15 -23.72
N SER A 10 5.42 1.65 -22.54
CA SER A 10 6.31 2.47 -21.71
C SER A 10 7.33 1.57 -21.00
N LYS A 11 8.59 1.61 -21.42
CA LYS A 11 9.71 1.01 -20.67
C LYS A 11 9.97 1.82 -19.40
N LEU A 12 9.56 1.28 -18.25
CA LEU A 12 10.02 1.75 -16.94
C LEU A 12 11.33 1.04 -16.61
N SER A 13 12.46 1.75 -16.65
CA SER A 13 13.72 1.26 -16.11
C SER A 13 13.78 1.57 -14.61
N ASP A 14 13.83 0.52 -13.79
CA ASP A 14 13.72 0.56 -12.33
C ASP A 14 15.08 0.30 -11.64
N ASP A 15 16.15 0.89 -12.19
CA ASP A 15 17.51 0.78 -11.67
C ASP A 15 17.88 2.02 -10.85
N GLU A 16 17.54 2.00 -9.56
CA GLU A 16 18.13 2.89 -8.57
C GLU A 16 18.93 2.05 -7.56
N VAL A 17 20.24 2.34 -7.49
CA VAL A 17 21.18 1.77 -6.51
C VAL A 17 21.22 2.73 -5.32
N TYR A 18 20.77 2.26 -4.15
CA TYR A 18 20.90 3.00 -2.88
C TYR A 18 22.16 2.54 -2.13
N ILE A 19 22.99 3.50 -1.77
CA ILE A 19 24.10 3.33 -0.82
C ILE A 19 23.53 3.64 0.56
N GLY A 20 23.46 2.64 1.45
CA GLY A 20 22.90 2.78 2.79
C GLY A 20 23.85 3.51 3.73
N GLU A 21 23.35 4.53 4.42
CA GLU A 21 23.95 5.06 5.65
C GLU A 21 23.36 4.30 6.85
N GLU A 22 24.22 3.94 7.80
CA GLU A 22 23.84 3.25 9.04
C GLU A 22 22.97 4.15 9.91
N ILE A 23 21.76 3.70 10.26
CA ILE A 23 20.90 4.34 11.25
C ILE A 23 21.03 3.56 12.56
N GLY A 24 21.37 4.28 13.63
CA GLY A 24 21.57 3.75 14.97
C GLY A 24 20.33 3.07 15.56
N ASP A 25 20.60 2.04 16.36
CA ASP A 25 19.66 1.20 17.10
C ASP A 25 18.75 2.04 18.02
N GLY A 26 17.53 2.30 17.55
CA GLY A 26 16.47 2.97 18.30
C GLY A 26 15.61 1.95 19.02
N GLY A 27 15.73 1.90 20.35
CA GLY A 27 15.03 0.95 21.22
C GLY A 27 13.51 0.94 21.06
N LEU A 28 12.94 -0.27 21.12
CA LEU A 28 11.50 -0.52 21.14
C LEU A 28 10.87 0.09 22.40
N CYS A 29 9.94 1.03 22.24
CA CYS A 29 9.01 1.42 23.30
C CYS A 29 7.58 0.97 22.94
N GLU A 30 6.94 0.25 23.86
CA GLU A 30 5.53 -0.14 23.81
C GLU A 30 4.62 1.09 23.90
N ALA A 31 4.34 1.72 22.76
CA ALA A 31 3.24 2.67 22.64
C ALA A 31 1.98 1.95 22.14
N THR A 32 0.88 2.10 22.86
CA THR A 32 -0.38 1.38 22.68
C THR A 32 -1.06 1.70 21.34
N LEU A 33 -1.04 0.70 20.45
CA LEU A 33 -1.52 0.65 19.05
C LEU A 33 -3.06 0.55 18.89
N GLU A 34 -3.85 1.13 19.80
CA GLU A 34 -5.24 0.66 19.98
C GLU A 34 -6.27 1.07 18.91
N ASP A 35 -6.06 2.18 18.20
CA ASP A 35 -7.09 2.79 17.35
C ASP A 35 -6.80 2.75 15.83
N ALA A 36 -5.70 2.14 15.40
CA ALA A 36 -5.20 2.26 14.02
C ALA A 36 -5.82 1.28 13.00
N GLY A 37 -6.71 0.37 13.40
CA GLY A 37 -7.24 -0.67 12.50
C GLY A 37 -6.20 -1.69 12.02
N LEU A 38 -4.94 -1.60 12.46
CA LEU A 38 -3.96 -2.66 12.27
C LEU A 38 -4.39 -3.87 13.10
N PHE A 39 -4.33 -5.06 12.50
CA PHE A 39 -4.55 -6.31 13.20
C PHE A 39 -3.54 -6.42 14.36
N LYS A 40 -4.04 -6.31 15.60
CA LYS A 40 -3.23 -6.44 16.83
C LYS A 40 -2.67 -7.87 17.03
N SER A 41 -3.16 -8.81 16.24
CA SER A 41 -2.83 -10.23 16.32
C SER A 41 -2.79 -10.82 14.91
N GLY A 42 -1.77 -11.63 14.64
CA GLY A 42 -1.63 -12.34 13.37
C GLY A 42 -0.16 -12.54 13.03
N THR A 43 0.15 -12.76 11.75
CA THR A 43 1.50 -13.13 11.33
C THR A 43 2.31 -11.89 10.98
N PRO A 44 3.46 -11.65 11.64
CA PRO A 44 4.32 -10.52 11.33
C PRO A 44 5.01 -10.70 9.98
N VAL A 45 5.03 -9.64 9.17
CA VAL A 45 5.73 -9.58 7.87
C VAL A 45 6.55 -8.31 7.79
N ALA A 46 7.39 -8.21 6.75
CA ALA A 46 8.29 -7.07 6.55
C ALA A 46 9.08 -6.73 7.82
N ASN A 47 9.74 -7.73 8.41
CA ASN A 47 10.48 -7.64 9.68
C ASN A 47 9.64 -7.16 10.88
N GLY A 48 8.40 -7.63 10.98
CA GLY A 48 7.49 -7.26 12.08
C GLY A 48 6.85 -5.89 11.93
N SER A 49 7.10 -5.22 10.81
CA SER A 49 6.56 -3.88 10.56
C SER A 49 5.12 -3.84 10.07
N TYR A 50 4.53 -5.00 9.86
CA TYR A 50 3.14 -5.17 9.48
C TYR A 50 2.66 -6.53 9.95
N PHE A 51 1.37 -6.62 10.29
CA PHE A 51 0.72 -7.85 10.71
C PHE A 51 -0.42 -8.14 9.75
N VAL A 52 -0.43 -9.35 9.19
CA VAL A 52 -1.59 -9.86 8.47
C VAL A 52 -2.55 -10.52 9.46
N PRO A 53 -3.87 -10.49 9.23
CA PRO A 53 -4.84 -11.07 10.16
C PRO A 53 -4.72 -12.60 10.27
N GLN A 54 -5.31 -13.15 11.34
CA GLN A 54 -5.63 -14.57 11.40
C GLN A 54 -6.51 -14.97 10.22
N GLY A 55 -6.28 -16.16 9.66
CA GLY A 55 -6.87 -16.59 8.39
C GLY A 55 -6.03 -16.26 7.16
N VAL A 56 -4.90 -15.58 7.33
CA VAL A 56 -3.88 -15.40 6.29
C VAL A 56 -2.60 -16.13 6.69
N ALA A 57 -2.21 -17.14 5.91
CA ALA A 57 -0.89 -17.76 6.03
C ALA A 57 0.11 -17.01 5.15
N VAL A 58 1.36 -16.88 5.63
CA VAL A 58 2.38 -16.06 4.95
C VAL A 58 3.62 -16.87 4.62
N GLU A 59 4.15 -16.63 3.42
CA GLU A 59 5.47 -17.10 3.02
C GLU A 59 6.37 -15.96 2.54
N GLN A 60 7.45 -15.70 3.29
CA GLN A 60 8.37 -14.62 2.97
C GLN A 60 9.31 -14.98 1.81
N LEU A 61 9.41 -14.11 0.83
CA LEU A 61 10.26 -14.28 -0.34
C LEU A 61 11.58 -13.51 -0.17
N LYS A 62 12.66 -14.24 0.16
CA LYS A 62 14.01 -13.66 0.23
C LYS A 62 14.55 -13.37 -1.18
N ASN A 63 15.36 -12.33 -1.35
CA ASN A 63 16.00 -12.09 -2.65
C ASN A 63 17.13 -13.10 -2.90
N TYR A 64 18.09 -13.21 -1.98
CA TYR A 64 19.21 -14.15 -2.12
C TYR A 64 18.78 -15.58 -1.75
N ASN A 65 19.06 -16.55 -2.64
CA ASN A 65 18.63 -17.95 -2.54
C ASN A 65 17.12 -18.17 -2.29
N GLY A 66 16.29 -17.16 -2.55
CA GLY A 66 14.85 -17.20 -2.23
C GLY A 66 14.10 -18.34 -2.89
N HIS A 67 14.42 -18.65 -4.14
CA HIS A 67 13.77 -19.73 -4.88
C HIS A 67 14.09 -21.12 -4.35
N LYS A 68 15.32 -21.35 -3.86
CA LYS A 68 15.66 -22.61 -3.18
C LYS A 68 14.90 -22.69 -1.88
N LYS A 69 14.89 -21.60 -1.10
CA LYS A 69 14.14 -21.54 0.14
C LYS A 69 12.64 -21.80 -0.07
N LEU A 70 12.02 -21.18 -1.07
CA LEU A 70 10.62 -21.39 -1.44
C LEU A 70 10.33 -22.87 -1.81
N LYS A 71 11.30 -23.56 -2.41
CA LYS A 71 11.18 -24.97 -2.79
C LYS A 71 11.43 -25.94 -1.63
N ASP A 72 12.41 -25.63 -0.80
CA ASP A 72 12.93 -26.55 0.21
C ASP A 72 12.22 -26.38 1.56
N ASP A 73 11.69 -25.18 1.85
CA ASP A 73 11.02 -24.83 3.09
C ASP A 73 9.60 -24.35 2.80
N CYS A 74 8.59 -24.96 3.43
CA CYS A 74 7.24 -24.42 3.49
C CYS A 74 6.95 -23.96 4.93
N PRO A 75 6.53 -22.70 5.18
CA PRO A 75 6.20 -22.25 6.54
C PRO A 75 5.08 -23.06 7.19
N GLU A 76 5.15 -23.28 8.51
CA GLU A 76 4.21 -24.15 9.23
C GLU A 76 2.73 -23.74 9.04
N ASP A 77 2.42 -22.44 9.10
CA ASP A 77 1.05 -21.94 8.93
C ASP A 77 0.56 -22.14 7.49
N VAL A 78 1.45 -22.05 6.49
CA VAL A 78 1.13 -22.35 5.10
C VAL A 78 0.86 -23.84 4.95
N GLN A 79 1.72 -24.71 5.50
CA GLN A 79 1.51 -26.16 5.50
C GLN A 79 0.16 -26.54 6.13
N LYS A 80 -0.19 -25.96 7.29
CA LYS A 80 -1.47 -26.21 7.96
C LYS A 80 -2.66 -25.82 7.09
N LEU A 81 -2.62 -24.64 6.47
CA LEU A 81 -3.68 -24.18 5.56
C LEU A 81 -3.79 -25.10 4.34
N LEU A 82 -2.67 -25.42 3.69
CA LEU A 82 -2.64 -26.29 2.51
C LEU A 82 -3.14 -27.70 2.83
N ALA A 83 -2.77 -28.25 3.99
CA ALA A 83 -3.26 -29.55 4.47
C ALA A 83 -4.78 -29.51 4.67
N HIS A 84 -5.27 -28.48 5.35
CA HIS A 84 -6.68 -28.31 5.66
C HIS A 84 -7.54 -28.17 4.40
N LYS A 85 -7.04 -27.44 3.40
CA LYS A 85 -7.75 -27.15 2.15
C LYS A 85 -7.44 -28.16 1.02
N GLY A 86 -6.57 -29.14 1.25
CA GLY A 86 -6.19 -30.16 0.27
C GLY A 86 -5.41 -29.60 -0.93
N LEU A 87 -4.53 -28.64 -0.70
CA LEU A 87 -3.86 -27.83 -1.75
C LEU A 87 -2.38 -28.16 -1.97
N PHE A 88 -1.78 -29.14 -1.27
CA PHE A 88 -0.35 -29.43 -1.40
C PHE A 88 0.09 -29.70 -2.84
N ASN A 89 -0.67 -30.49 -3.61
CA ASN A 89 -0.31 -30.78 -4.99
C ASN A 89 -0.27 -29.50 -5.87
N VAL A 90 -1.23 -28.59 -5.68
CA VAL A 90 -1.31 -27.31 -6.41
C VAL A 90 -0.14 -26.42 -6.01
N TYR A 91 0.14 -26.34 -4.71
CA TYR A 91 1.27 -25.58 -4.17
C TYR A 91 2.62 -26.11 -4.68
N ASP A 92 2.85 -27.43 -4.66
CA ASP A 92 4.09 -28.04 -5.14
C ASP A 92 4.32 -27.75 -6.62
N GLN A 93 3.27 -27.85 -7.44
CA GLN A 93 3.34 -27.49 -8.86
C GLN A 93 3.63 -26.00 -9.06
N PHE A 94 2.95 -25.13 -8.32
CA PHE A 94 3.18 -23.69 -8.35
C PHE A 94 4.62 -23.32 -7.99
N VAL A 95 5.14 -23.87 -6.88
CA VAL A 95 6.51 -23.62 -6.41
C VAL A 95 7.53 -24.18 -7.40
N GLN A 96 7.29 -25.37 -7.94
CA GLN A 96 8.16 -25.97 -8.94
C GLN A 96 8.21 -25.13 -10.22
N GLU A 97 7.08 -24.60 -10.69
CA GLU A 97 7.02 -23.71 -11.87
C GLU A 97 7.77 -22.39 -11.63
N ILE A 98 7.63 -21.78 -10.44
CA ILE A 98 8.43 -20.60 -10.05
C ILE A 98 9.93 -20.93 -10.05
N PHE A 99 10.30 -22.12 -9.55
CA PHE A 99 11.68 -22.57 -9.47
C PHE A 99 12.29 -22.84 -10.85
N ASP A 100 11.52 -23.42 -11.77
CA ASP A 100 11.97 -23.75 -13.14
C ASP A 100 12.00 -22.53 -14.06
N THR A 101 11.04 -21.61 -13.90
CA THR A 101 10.99 -20.35 -14.65
C THR A 101 12.07 -19.40 -14.13
N LYS A 102 13.22 -19.35 -14.79
CA LYS A 102 14.36 -18.48 -14.41
C LYS A 102 14.03 -17.00 -14.57
N GLU A 103 13.09 -16.68 -15.45
CA GLU A 103 12.63 -15.34 -15.80
C GLU A 103 11.92 -14.63 -14.65
N THR A 104 11.44 -15.37 -13.64
CA THR A 104 10.90 -14.81 -12.39
C THR A 104 11.96 -14.08 -11.56
N ARG A 105 13.25 -14.23 -11.93
CA ARG A 105 14.41 -13.71 -11.20
C ARG A 105 15.33 -12.88 -12.10
N GLY A 106 15.99 -11.91 -11.48
CA GLY A 106 17.12 -11.17 -12.04
C GLY A 106 18.46 -11.85 -11.73
N PHE A 107 19.54 -11.29 -12.27
CA PHE A 107 20.90 -11.83 -12.14
C PHE A 107 21.36 -12.02 -10.68
N LEU A 108 20.95 -11.11 -9.78
CA LEU A 108 21.27 -11.18 -8.35
C LEU A 108 20.20 -11.91 -7.51
N GLY A 109 19.33 -12.69 -8.15
CA GLY A 109 18.23 -13.41 -7.48
C GLY A 109 17.03 -12.53 -7.10
N LYS A 110 17.07 -11.22 -7.39
CA LYS A 110 15.95 -10.29 -7.16
C LYS A 110 14.71 -10.77 -7.94
N TRP A 111 13.58 -10.89 -7.25
CA TRP A 111 12.30 -11.24 -7.88
C TRP A 111 11.83 -10.17 -8.86
N LYS A 112 11.31 -10.63 -10.00
CA LYS A 112 10.65 -9.81 -11.01
C LYS A 112 9.14 -9.99 -10.90
N ASP A 113 8.48 -8.99 -10.34
CA ASP A 113 7.09 -9.09 -9.90
C ASP A 113 6.13 -9.48 -11.04
N ALA A 114 6.33 -8.94 -12.26
CA ALA A 114 5.47 -9.25 -13.41
C ALA A 114 5.59 -10.72 -13.88
N GLN A 115 6.81 -11.24 -14.00
CA GLN A 115 7.02 -12.65 -14.37
C GLN A 115 6.56 -13.60 -13.26
N PHE A 116 6.75 -13.21 -11.99
CA PHE A 116 6.23 -13.97 -10.86
C PHE A 116 4.70 -14.04 -10.91
N LEU A 117 4.02 -12.89 -11.11
CA LEU A 117 2.57 -12.83 -11.24
C LEU A 117 2.07 -13.68 -12.41
N SER A 118 2.76 -13.67 -13.55
CA SER A 118 2.39 -14.50 -14.71
C SER A 118 2.41 -16.01 -14.41
N VAL A 119 3.25 -16.48 -13.48
CA VAL A 119 3.20 -17.87 -13.02
C VAL A 119 2.07 -18.04 -12.02
N LEU A 120 1.96 -17.15 -11.02
CA LEU A 120 0.88 -17.20 -10.02
C LEU A 120 -0.51 -17.23 -10.68
N ASP A 121 -0.72 -16.43 -11.72
CA ASP A 121 -1.99 -16.33 -12.46
C ASP A 121 -2.44 -17.66 -13.07
N GLN A 122 -1.51 -18.58 -13.38
CA GLN A 122 -1.83 -19.90 -13.92
C GLN A 122 -2.46 -20.84 -12.88
N PHE A 123 -2.20 -20.60 -11.59
CA PHE A 123 -2.66 -21.43 -10.47
C PHE A 123 -3.79 -20.78 -9.66
N ARG A 124 -4.16 -19.53 -9.96
CA ARG A 124 -5.13 -18.77 -9.16
C ARG A 124 -6.48 -19.47 -9.05
N ASP A 125 -6.97 -20.03 -10.16
CA ASP A 125 -8.27 -20.70 -10.20
C ASP A 125 -8.26 -22.00 -9.36
N ASP A 126 -7.16 -22.75 -9.39
CA ASP A 126 -7.02 -23.98 -8.60
C ASP A 126 -7.00 -23.69 -7.08
N PHE A 127 -6.33 -22.62 -6.66
CA PHE A 127 -6.39 -22.15 -5.27
C PHE A 127 -7.80 -21.67 -4.90
N ALA A 128 -8.43 -20.89 -5.81
CA ALA A 128 -9.75 -20.30 -5.58
C ALA A 128 -10.85 -21.37 -5.46
N GLU A 129 -10.75 -22.48 -6.19
CA GLU A 129 -11.68 -23.62 -6.07
C GLU A 129 -11.72 -24.19 -4.64
N LYS A 130 -10.61 -24.09 -3.90
CA LYS A 130 -10.51 -24.51 -2.49
C LYS A 130 -10.73 -23.36 -1.51
N GLY A 131 -11.25 -22.22 -1.96
CA GLY A 131 -11.53 -21.06 -1.12
C GLY A 131 -10.28 -20.34 -0.60
N VAL A 132 -9.16 -20.47 -1.30
CA VAL A 132 -7.91 -19.75 -0.95
C VAL A 132 -7.58 -18.77 -2.07
N LYS A 133 -7.33 -17.51 -1.71
CA LYS A 133 -6.76 -16.51 -2.64
C LYS A 133 -5.27 -16.38 -2.34
N VAL A 134 -4.43 -16.48 -3.37
CA VAL A 134 -2.98 -16.28 -3.25
C VAL A 134 -2.59 -14.97 -3.93
N VAL A 135 -1.85 -14.12 -3.22
CA VAL A 135 -1.37 -12.84 -3.76
C VAL A 135 0.11 -12.64 -3.47
N LEU A 136 0.82 -12.04 -4.43
CA LEU A 136 2.18 -11.55 -4.22
C LEU A 136 2.11 -10.16 -3.60
N CYS A 137 2.72 -10.01 -2.43
CA CYS A 137 2.78 -8.77 -1.71
C CYS A 137 4.17 -8.13 -1.80
N LYS A 138 4.22 -6.80 -1.84
CA LYS A 138 5.47 -6.04 -1.85
C LYS A 138 5.35 -4.76 -1.04
N ARG A 139 6.34 -4.53 -0.17
CA ARG A 139 6.50 -3.27 0.56
C ARG A 139 7.92 -2.74 0.39
N LYS A 140 8.04 -1.46 0.04
CA LYS A 140 9.31 -0.72 0.06
C LYS A 140 9.40 0.08 1.36
N SER A 141 10.59 0.11 1.94
CA SER A 141 10.96 0.85 3.16
C SER A 141 12.36 1.43 2.98
N ALA A 142 12.83 2.26 3.91
CA ALA A 142 14.22 2.68 3.97
C ALA A 142 15.17 1.48 4.14
N ASN A 143 14.72 0.44 4.85
CA ASN A 143 15.43 -0.81 5.06
C ASN A 143 15.41 -1.78 3.87
N GLY A 144 14.83 -1.37 2.73
CA GLY A 144 14.80 -2.13 1.49
C GLY A 144 13.41 -2.61 1.08
N THR A 145 13.38 -3.63 0.22
CA THR A 145 12.14 -4.18 -0.36
C THR A 145 11.84 -5.55 0.23
N TYR A 146 10.67 -5.66 0.85
CA TYR A 146 10.11 -6.90 1.36
C TYR A 146 9.11 -7.47 0.35
N ARG A 147 9.11 -8.80 0.22
CA ARG A 147 8.13 -9.55 -0.56
C ARG A 147 7.67 -10.77 0.21
N TRP A 148 6.41 -11.11 0.07
CA TRP A 148 5.83 -12.30 0.64
C TRP A 148 4.61 -12.73 -0.17
N LEU A 149 4.22 -14.00 -0.04
CA LEU A 149 2.93 -14.49 -0.48
C LEU A 149 1.96 -14.43 0.70
N GLU A 150 0.73 -14.03 0.42
CA GLU A 150 -0.39 -14.21 1.35
C GLU A 150 -1.31 -15.28 0.77
N PHE A 151 -1.54 -16.33 1.54
CA PHE A 151 -2.54 -17.37 1.30
C PHE A 151 -3.74 -17.05 2.18
N ILE A 152 -4.76 -16.46 1.58
CA ILE A 152 -5.92 -15.87 2.24
C ILE A 152 -7.05 -16.88 2.23
N ASP A 153 -7.43 -17.41 3.39
CA ASP A 153 -8.61 -18.26 3.55
C ASP A 153 -9.88 -17.40 3.49
N LEU A 154 -10.58 -17.46 2.36
CA LEU A 154 -11.73 -16.61 2.07
C LEU A 154 -12.92 -16.91 2.99
N GLU A 155 -13.05 -18.16 3.45
CA GLU A 155 -14.12 -18.59 4.34
C GLU A 155 -13.85 -18.10 5.77
N ALA A 156 -12.62 -18.28 6.26
CA ALA A 156 -12.23 -17.83 7.60
C ALA A 156 -12.38 -16.32 7.76
N LEU A 157 -12.07 -15.56 6.71
CA LEU A 157 -12.13 -14.09 6.69
C LEU A 157 -13.47 -13.55 6.18
N LYS A 158 -14.41 -14.41 5.78
CA LYS A 158 -15.74 -14.04 5.25
C LYS A 158 -15.68 -13.01 4.11
N GLY A 159 -14.60 -13.04 3.31
CA GLY A 159 -14.35 -12.06 2.25
C GLY A 159 -14.09 -10.63 2.71
N GLN A 160 -13.85 -10.38 4.00
CA GLN A 160 -13.67 -9.02 4.56
C GLN A 160 -12.21 -8.55 4.59
N TYR A 161 -11.31 -9.26 3.89
CA TYR A 161 -9.90 -8.93 3.85
C TYR A 161 -9.43 -8.76 2.41
N VAL A 162 -8.76 -7.64 2.17
CA VAL A 162 -8.03 -7.37 0.93
C VAL A 162 -6.61 -7.01 1.32
N SER A 163 -5.65 -7.70 0.70
CA SER A 163 -4.25 -7.42 0.95
C SER A 163 -3.89 -6.04 0.43
N GLN A 164 -3.39 -5.21 1.34
CA GLN A 164 -3.00 -3.83 1.08
C GLN A 164 -1.74 -3.73 0.19
N PHE A 165 -0.91 -4.78 0.19
CA PHE A 165 0.38 -4.80 -0.50
C PHE A 165 0.39 -5.71 -1.72
N ASP A 166 -0.77 -6.24 -2.13
CA ASP A 166 -0.94 -7.01 -3.37
C ASP A 166 -0.47 -6.21 -4.58
N VAL A 167 0.60 -6.70 -5.22
CA VAL A 167 1.21 -6.01 -6.36
C VAL A 167 0.31 -5.91 -7.58
N SER A 168 -0.73 -6.75 -7.65
CA SER A 168 -1.71 -6.74 -8.74
C SER A 168 -2.89 -5.79 -8.47
N ASN A 169 -3.01 -5.24 -7.27
CA ASN A 169 -4.14 -4.42 -6.85
C ASN A 169 -3.87 -2.92 -6.85
N PHE A 170 -2.90 -2.41 -7.62
CA PHE A 170 -2.63 -0.97 -7.69
C PHE A 170 -3.57 -0.24 -8.66
N SER A 171 -4.06 0.93 -8.24
CA SER A 171 -4.94 1.78 -9.06
C SER A 171 -4.21 2.57 -10.16
N GLY A 172 -2.87 2.59 -10.11
CA GLY A 172 -2.03 3.45 -10.94
C GLY A 172 -1.85 4.88 -10.41
N GLN A 173 -2.54 5.25 -9.32
CA GLN A 173 -2.31 6.54 -8.64
C GLN A 173 -0.94 6.55 -7.96
N ILE A 174 -0.19 7.64 -8.16
CA ILE A 174 1.14 7.82 -7.60
C ILE A 174 1.29 9.21 -7.01
N ILE A 175 1.72 9.29 -5.75
CA ILE A 175 2.28 10.52 -5.17
C ILE A 175 3.80 10.42 -5.22
N LYS A 176 4.46 11.40 -5.85
CA LYS A 176 5.92 11.50 -5.88
C LYS A 176 6.38 12.39 -4.74
N THR A 177 7.28 11.85 -3.92
CA THR A 177 8.02 12.56 -2.88
C THR A 177 9.46 12.78 -3.33
N VAL A 178 10.35 13.32 -2.49
CA VAL A 178 11.77 13.50 -2.84
C VAL A 178 12.44 12.15 -3.07
N TYR A 179 12.22 11.20 -2.16
CA TYR A 179 12.95 9.92 -2.16
C TYR A 179 12.09 8.70 -2.48
N SER A 180 10.78 8.89 -2.68
CA SER A 180 9.87 7.76 -2.88
C SER A 180 8.70 8.03 -3.81
N LYS A 181 8.13 6.95 -4.33
CA LYS A 181 6.86 6.94 -5.05
C LYS A 181 5.86 6.15 -4.20
N LEU A 182 4.83 6.82 -3.73
CA LEU A 182 3.72 6.19 -2.99
C LEU A 182 2.69 5.68 -4.00
N GLN A 183 2.31 4.42 -3.89
CA GLN A 183 1.31 3.78 -4.77
C GLN A 183 0.09 3.39 -3.93
N PHE A 184 -1.09 3.53 -4.52
CA PHE A 184 -2.36 3.30 -3.83
C PHE A 184 -3.15 2.17 -4.50
N PRO A 185 -3.77 1.29 -3.70
CA PRO A 185 -4.53 0.19 -4.27
C PRO A 185 -5.84 0.67 -4.93
N ASN A 186 -6.50 -0.19 -5.70
CA ASN A 186 -7.87 0.04 -6.13
C ASN A 186 -8.78 0.23 -4.89
N GLY A 187 -9.83 1.04 -5.02
CA GLY A 187 -10.67 1.42 -3.89
C GLY A 187 -10.09 2.51 -2.97
N VAL A 188 -8.86 2.99 -3.20
CA VAL A 188 -8.30 4.16 -2.50
C VAL A 188 -8.05 5.29 -3.49
N ALA A 189 -8.75 6.41 -3.35
CA ALA A 189 -8.51 7.63 -4.12
C ALA A 189 -7.70 8.63 -3.30
N VAL A 190 -6.81 9.38 -3.95
CA VAL A 190 -5.93 10.33 -3.25
C VAL A 190 -5.95 11.74 -3.85
N GLU A 191 -5.82 12.73 -2.97
CA GLU A 191 -5.76 14.15 -3.33
C GLU A 191 -4.58 14.84 -2.65
N GLU A 192 -3.58 15.23 -3.44
CA GLU A 192 -2.38 15.93 -2.94
C GLU A 192 -2.69 17.38 -2.50
N LEU A 193 -2.34 17.71 -1.26
CA LEU A 193 -2.41 19.07 -0.72
C LEU A 193 -1.11 19.82 -1.04
N LYS A 194 -0.99 20.32 -2.29
CA LYS A 194 0.22 21.02 -2.76
C LYS A 194 0.43 22.34 -2.02
N HIS A 195 1.68 22.74 -1.79
CA HIS A 195 1.98 24.06 -1.21
C HIS A 195 1.71 25.19 -2.22
N TRP A 196 2.44 25.18 -3.34
CA TRP A 196 2.32 26.23 -4.35
C TRP A 196 0.99 26.21 -5.09
N LYS A 197 0.22 27.30 -4.96
CA LYS A 197 -1.15 27.44 -5.49
C LYS A 197 -2.09 26.31 -5.04
N GLY A 198 -1.78 25.67 -3.90
CA GLY A 198 -2.49 24.50 -3.38
C GLY A 198 -4.00 24.67 -3.34
N ARG A 199 -4.45 25.71 -2.64
CA ARG A 199 -5.88 26.01 -2.45
C ARG A 199 -6.64 26.17 -3.76
N LYS A 200 -6.05 26.95 -4.69
CA LYS A 200 -6.62 27.16 -6.02
C LYS A 200 -6.74 25.84 -6.77
N LYS A 201 -5.68 25.03 -6.78
CA LYS A 201 -5.66 23.71 -7.44
C LYS A 201 -6.66 22.73 -6.81
N LEU A 202 -6.77 22.72 -5.49
CA LEU A 202 -7.70 21.89 -4.74
C LEU A 202 -9.16 22.20 -5.13
N LYS A 203 -9.51 23.48 -5.31
CA LYS A 203 -10.86 23.88 -5.74
C LYS A 203 -11.13 23.62 -7.23
N GLU A 204 -10.14 23.83 -8.09
CA GLU A 204 -10.34 23.85 -9.54
C GLU A 204 -10.13 22.49 -10.21
N ASN A 205 -9.42 21.55 -9.57
CA ASN A 205 -9.00 20.31 -10.21
C ASN A 205 -9.13 19.10 -9.28
N ILE A 206 -10.32 18.50 -9.29
CA ILE A 206 -10.61 17.24 -8.59
C ILE A 206 -9.90 16.09 -9.32
N PRO A 207 -9.00 15.32 -8.65
CA PRO A 207 -8.37 14.15 -9.24
C PRO A 207 -9.40 13.14 -9.77
N ILE A 208 -9.11 12.51 -10.92
CA ILE A 208 -10.08 11.65 -11.61
C ILE A 208 -10.61 10.49 -10.75
N TYR A 209 -9.76 9.88 -9.91
CA TYR A 209 -10.16 8.78 -9.03
C TYR A 209 -11.02 9.27 -7.85
N VAL A 210 -10.72 10.46 -7.32
CA VAL A 210 -11.54 11.11 -6.27
C VAL A 210 -12.92 11.42 -6.85
N ARG A 211 -12.98 12.10 -8.01
CA ARG A 211 -14.24 12.39 -8.71
C ARG A 211 -15.06 11.12 -8.94
N LYS A 212 -14.47 10.08 -9.54
CA LYS A 212 -15.15 8.80 -9.79
C LYS A 212 -15.70 8.18 -8.51
N MET A 213 -14.93 8.19 -7.42
CA MET A 213 -15.37 7.65 -6.14
C MET A 213 -16.52 8.46 -5.55
N MET A 214 -16.41 9.79 -5.53
CA MET A 214 -17.45 10.68 -5.00
C MET A 214 -18.74 10.59 -5.82
N GLU A 215 -18.67 10.48 -7.14
CA GLU A 215 -19.81 10.24 -8.02
C GLU A 215 -20.45 8.86 -7.74
N LYS A 216 -19.64 7.79 -7.70
CA LYS A 216 -20.08 6.41 -7.41
C LYS A 216 -20.80 6.32 -6.05
N LYS A 217 -20.38 7.10 -5.06
CA LYS A 217 -20.88 7.07 -3.68
C LYS A 217 -21.91 8.18 -3.38
N ASN A 218 -22.23 9.01 -4.37
CA ASN A 218 -23.11 10.17 -4.23
C ASN A 218 -22.69 11.09 -3.07
N LEU A 219 -21.41 11.50 -3.08
CA LEU A 219 -20.74 12.33 -2.08
C LEU A 219 -20.19 13.66 -2.64
N MET A 220 -20.50 14.00 -3.89
CA MET A 220 -19.91 15.18 -4.54
C MET A 220 -20.19 16.49 -3.80
N ASN A 221 -21.40 16.67 -3.27
CA ASN A 221 -21.78 17.88 -2.52
C ASN A 221 -21.03 17.98 -1.18
N GLU A 222 -20.96 16.88 -0.45
CA GLU A 222 -20.23 16.77 0.82
C GLU A 222 -18.73 16.98 0.62
N TYR A 223 -18.18 16.47 -0.48
CA TYR A 223 -16.80 16.70 -0.91
C TYR A 223 -16.54 18.19 -1.18
N GLU A 224 -17.38 18.86 -1.97
CA GLU A 224 -17.21 20.28 -2.28
C GLU A 224 -17.24 21.15 -1.01
N GLN A 225 -18.18 20.87 -0.10
CA GLN A 225 -18.25 21.54 1.20
C GLN A 225 -17.00 21.30 2.05
N MET A 226 -16.51 20.06 2.09
CA MET A 226 -15.27 19.73 2.81
C MET A 226 -14.07 20.47 2.22
N VAL A 227 -13.96 20.52 0.89
CA VAL A 227 -12.87 21.21 0.20
C VAL A 227 -12.88 22.71 0.50
N ASP A 228 -14.06 23.34 0.48
CA ASP A 228 -14.18 24.76 0.85
C ASP A 228 -13.74 25.00 2.30
N HIS A 229 -14.16 24.13 3.23
CA HIS A 229 -13.73 24.22 4.62
C HIS A 229 -12.22 24.00 4.80
N VAL A 230 -11.62 23.04 4.08
CA VAL A 230 -10.16 22.83 4.05
C VAL A 230 -9.44 24.07 3.53
N ILE A 231 -9.94 24.73 2.48
CA ILE A 231 -9.32 25.93 1.88
C ILE A 231 -9.37 27.14 2.83
N GLU A 232 -10.49 27.31 3.52
CA GLU A 232 -10.74 28.42 4.42
C GLU A 232 -9.98 28.27 5.74
N SER A 233 -10.02 27.07 6.33
CA SER A 233 -9.60 26.83 7.71
C SER A 233 -8.41 25.88 7.86
N GLY A 234 -8.04 25.09 6.84
CA GLY A 234 -7.01 24.04 6.92
C GLY A 234 -5.55 24.52 6.91
N VAL A 235 -5.31 25.81 7.11
CA VAL A 235 -3.99 26.44 6.93
C VAL A 235 -3.51 27.20 8.16
N GLY A 236 -2.20 27.23 8.35
CA GLY A 236 -1.54 27.96 9.42
C GLY A 236 -1.60 29.48 9.23
N SER A 237 -1.47 30.21 10.34
CA SER A 237 -1.42 31.69 10.36
C SER A 237 -0.17 32.23 9.66
N ASN A 238 0.95 31.53 9.80
CA ASN A 238 2.23 31.89 9.19
C ASN A 238 2.42 31.11 7.88
N TRP A 239 2.76 31.82 6.80
CA TRP A 239 3.14 31.25 5.49
C TRP A 239 2.04 30.54 4.67
N LYS A 240 0.79 30.51 5.16
CA LYS A 240 -0.37 29.92 4.45
C LYS A 240 -0.19 28.44 4.07
N CYS A 241 0.76 27.74 4.69
CA CYS A 241 0.97 26.30 4.56
C CYS A 241 -0.19 25.52 5.19
N TRP A 242 -0.43 24.32 4.69
CA TRP A 242 -1.38 23.38 5.30
C TRP A 242 -0.97 23.08 6.74
N ASP A 243 -1.94 23.09 7.65
CA ASP A 243 -1.74 22.83 9.08
C ASP A 243 -2.37 21.48 9.43
N LEU A 244 -1.57 20.55 9.94
CA LEU A 244 -1.99 19.16 10.09
C LEU A 244 -3.09 18.99 11.13
N GLU A 245 -3.01 19.69 12.26
CA GLU A 245 -4.00 19.59 13.33
C GLU A 245 -5.32 20.24 12.92
N LYS A 246 -5.28 21.36 12.18
CA LYS A 246 -6.49 21.94 11.60
C LYS A 246 -7.12 21.02 10.56
N LEU A 247 -6.33 20.40 9.69
CA LEU A 247 -6.84 19.43 8.71
C LEU A 247 -7.51 18.25 9.40
N LYS A 248 -6.88 17.67 10.44
CA LYS A 248 -7.48 16.61 11.26
C LYS A 248 -8.82 17.06 11.83
N GLY A 249 -8.86 18.21 12.50
CA GLY A 249 -10.09 18.76 13.08
C GLY A 249 -11.20 18.98 12.06
N ILE A 250 -10.87 19.43 10.84
CA ILE A 250 -11.85 19.55 9.74
C ILE A 250 -12.35 18.16 9.32
N LEU A 251 -11.44 17.22 9.05
CA LEU A 251 -11.81 15.87 8.60
C LEU A 251 -12.66 15.12 9.63
N GLU A 252 -12.44 15.30 10.94
CA GLU A 252 -13.29 14.72 11.98
C GLU A 252 -14.78 15.08 11.83
N VAL A 253 -15.08 16.28 11.34
CA VAL A 253 -16.47 16.72 11.08
C VAL A 253 -17.09 15.94 9.92
N TYR A 254 -16.30 15.63 8.88
CA TYR A 254 -16.78 14.98 7.65
C TYR A 254 -16.68 13.45 7.69
N LYS A 255 -15.78 12.88 8.51
CA LYS A 255 -15.61 11.43 8.68
C LYS A 255 -16.96 10.68 8.83
N PRO A 256 -17.87 11.03 9.75
CA PRO A 256 -19.15 10.31 9.89
C PRO A 256 -20.06 10.43 8.65
N ILE A 257 -20.00 11.55 7.92
CA ILE A 257 -20.81 11.79 6.72
C ILE A 257 -20.36 10.88 5.58
N PHE A 258 -19.05 10.83 5.33
CA PHE A 258 -18.45 9.96 4.33
C PHE A 258 -18.61 8.49 4.71
N HIS A 259 -18.41 8.15 5.99
CA HIS A 259 -18.51 6.79 6.50
C HIS A 259 -19.92 6.21 6.30
N ALA A 260 -20.97 7.02 6.48
CA ALA A 260 -22.35 6.63 6.22
C ALA A 260 -22.61 6.23 4.75
N LYS A 261 -21.73 6.63 3.82
CA LYS A 261 -21.74 6.21 2.41
C LYS A 261 -20.68 5.16 2.09
N GLY A 262 -20.03 4.60 3.10
CA GLY A 262 -19.00 3.57 2.98
C GLY A 262 -17.67 4.10 2.45
N VAL A 263 -17.35 5.38 2.69
CA VAL A 263 -16.04 5.96 2.41
C VAL A 263 -15.42 6.45 3.70
N ASP A 264 -14.20 6.02 3.99
CA ASP A 264 -13.43 6.61 5.09
C ASP A 264 -12.44 7.63 4.54
N ILE A 265 -12.21 8.71 5.30
CA ILE A 265 -11.29 9.78 4.91
C ILE A 265 -10.17 9.91 5.93
N PHE A 266 -8.94 10.10 5.43
CA PHE A 266 -7.74 10.24 6.24
C PHE A 266 -6.90 11.40 5.73
N VAL A 267 -6.38 12.20 6.66
CA VAL A 267 -5.28 13.11 6.34
C VAL A 267 -3.97 12.36 6.56
N CYS A 268 -3.13 12.35 5.53
CA CYS A 268 -1.86 11.66 5.53
C CYS A 268 -0.72 12.65 5.29
N HIS A 269 0.47 12.31 5.81
CA HIS A 269 1.64 13.16 5.63
C HIS A 269 2.95 12.37 5.57
N LYS A 270 3.96 12.98 4.95
CA LYS A 270 5.34 12.51 4.97
C LYS A 270 6.28 13.70 5.10
N GLU A 271 7.29 13.56 5.95
CA GLU A 271 8.35 14.56 6.15
C GLU A 271 9.65 13.94 5.62
N GLU A 272 10.40 14.65 4.79
CA GLU A 272 11.68 14.19 4.24
C GLU A 272 12.73 15.28 4.37
N TYR A 273 13.90 14.96 4.94
CA TYR A 273 15.01 15.90 5.00
C TYR A 273 15.80 15.87 3.69
N VAL A 274 15.91 17.02 3.02
CA VAL A 274 16.67 17.19 1.79
C VAL A 274 18.00 17.84 2.11
N SER A 275 19.08 17.09 1.97
CA SER A 275 20.44 17.60 2.14
C SER A 275 20.94 18.30 0.86
N HIS A 276 21.48 19.52 1.02
CA HIS A 276 22.22 20.26 -0.02
C HIS A 276 23.74 20.19 0.22
N GLY A 277 24.20 19.17 0.94
CA GLY A 277 25.60 18.99 1.32
C GLY A 277 26.07 20.06 2.32
N GLN A 278 27.12 20.79 1.96
CA GLN A 278 27.76 21.78 2.85
C GLN A 278 26.86 22.98 3.21
N TYR A 279 25.79 23.23 2.46
CA TYR A 279 24.86 24.35 2.70
C TYR A 279 23.72 24.00 3.67
N GLY A 280 23.83 22.87 4.36
CA GLY A 280 22.77 22.33 5.20
C GLY A 280 21.69 21.65 4.37
N GLY A 281 20.47 21.67 4.89
CA GLY A 281 19.32 21.05 4.25
C GLY A 281 18.02 21.61 4.79
N HIS A 282 16.90 21.12 4.27
CA HIS A 282 15.58 21.55 4.71
C HIS A 282 14.60 20.37 4.77
N MET A 283 13.56 20.51 5.58
CA MET A 283 12.47 19.55 5.62
C MET A 283 11.46 19.84 4.50
N GLU A 284 11.21 18.86 3.65
CA GLU A 284 10.09 18.83 2.72
C GLU A 284 8.88 18.16 3.37
N TYR A 285 7.70 18.77 3.18
CA TYR A 285 6.45 18.31 3.77
C TYR A 285 5.45 17.94 2.68
N PHE A 286 5.11 16.66 2.60
CA PHE A 286 4.08 16.13 1.72
C PHE A 286 2.82 15.87 2.53
N ARG A 287 1.67 16.31 2.03
CA ARG A 287 0.36 16.11 2.67
C ARG A 287 -0.66 15.74 1.61
N TRP A 288 -1.58 14.85 1.94
CA TRP A 288 -2.65 14.43 1.05
C TRP A 288 -3.85 13.95 1.87
N ILE A 289 -5.00 13.85 1.20
CA ILE A 289 -6.19 13.20 1.73
C ILE A 289 -6.35 11.86 1.00
N GLU A 290 -6.58 10.80 1.76
CA GLU A 290 -6.96 9.48 1.23
C GLU A 290 -8.46 9.27 1.46
N TYR A 291 -9.16 8.82 0.42
CA TYR A 291 -10.56 8.42 0.43
C TYR A 291 -10.62 6.92 0.16
N VAL A 292 -11.18 6.14 1.09
CA VAL A 292 -11.12 4.68 1.08
C VAL A 292 -12.52 4.11 0.94
N ASP A 293 -12.84 3.51 -0.21
CA ASP A 293 -14.08 2.77 -0.42
C ASP A 293 -14.06 1.47 0.39
N ARG A 294 -14.79 1.43 1.50
CA ARG A 294 -14.82 0.27 2.40
C ARG A 294 -15.46 -0.98 1.81
N SER A 295 -16.17 -0.86 0.69
CA SER A 295 -16.67 -2.03 -0.05
C SER A 295 -15.59 -2.70 -0.92
N GLU A 296 -14.54 -1.96 -1.31
CA GLU A 296 -13.41 -2.48 -2.07
C GLU A 296 -12.20 -2.77 -1.18
N GLN A 297 -12.05 -2.00 -0.09
CA GLN A 297 -10.89 -2.00 0.80
C GLN A 297 -11.34 -2.04 2.28
N PRO A 298 -12.02 -3.12 2.70
CA PRO A 298 -12.60 -3.24 4.04
C PRO A 298 -11.55 -3.16 5.15
N SER A 299 -10.35 -3.71 4.90
CA SER A 299 -9.25 -3.81 5.88
C SER A 299 -8.13 -2.77 5.68
N TYR A 300 -8.28 -1.84 4.74
CA TYR A 300 -7.20 -0.90 4.41
C TYR A 300 -6.92 0.07 5.55
N CYS A 301 -5.63 0.27 5.85
CA CYS A 301 -5.16 1.24 6.81
C CYS A 301 -4.11 2.17 6.17
N PRO A 302 -4.30 3.49 6.20
CA PRO A 302 -3.36 4.46 5.63
C PRO A 302 -1.98 4.31 6.30
N GLN A 303 -0.94 4.10 5.50
CA GLN A 303 0.43 3.86 5.99
C GLN A 303 1.07 5.10 6.65
N ARG A 304 0.45 6.26 6.45
CA ARG A 304 1.00 7.58 6.77
C ARG A 304 -0.09 8.51 7.33
N SER A 305 -1.12 7.95 7.95
CA SER A 305 -2.16 8.77 8.59
C SER A 305 -1.55 9.63 9.68
N ALA A 306 -1.99 10.90 9.70
CA ALA A 306 -1.62 11.89 10.71
C ALA A 306 -2.19 11.57 12.10
N ASP A 307 -3.17 10.68 12.17
CA ASP A 307 -3.74 10.20 13.43
C ASP A 307 -2.84 9.13 14.07
N LEU A 308 -1.94 8.52 13.30
CA LEU A 308 -0.96 7.58 13.83
C LEU A 308 0.18 8.36 14.48
N LYS A 309 0.51 8.03 15.74
CA LYS A 309 1.73 8.54 16.37
C LYS A 309 2.93 8.17 15.50
N LYS A 310 3.90 9.09 15.36
CA LYS A 310 5.07 9.03 14.46
C LYS A 310 5.82 7.68 14.44
N GLU A 311 5.69 6.87 15.49
CA GLU A 311 6.35 5.58 15.65
C GLU A 311 5.69 4.40 14.89
N CYS A 312 4.49 4.56 14.31
CA CYS A 312 3.95 3.57 13.35
C CYS A 312 4.55 3.72 11.94
N ILE A 313 5.35 4.77 11.70
CA ILE A 313 6.14 4.93 10.49
C ILE A 313 7.39 4.07 10.67
N ILE A 314 7.23 2.77 10.46
CA ILE A 314 8.39 1.88 10.46
C ILE A 314 9.21 2.23 9.22
N LEU A 315 10.38 2.81 9.50
CA LEU A 315 11.40 3.27 8.55
C LEU A 315 11.85 2.11 7.66
#